data_AF-A0A562IZ78-F1
#
_entry.id   AF-A0A562IZ78-F1
#
_cell.length_a   1.000
_cell.length_b   1.000
_cell.length_c   1.000
_cell.angle_alpha   90.00
_cell.angle_beta   90.00
_cell.angle_gamma   90.00
#
_symmetry.space_group_name_H-M   'P 1'
#
loop_
_entity.id
_entity.type
_entity.pdbx_description
1 polymer ?
#
loop_
_entity_poly.entity_id
_entity_poly.type
_entity_poly.pdbx_seq_one_letter_code
_entity_poly.pdbx_strand_id
1 'polypeptide(L)'
;MKQQQEMVAAFRARFGELCRMPEHRHMEPYTRPRRLAFADPEVATEHQVPGHLILALTSTYNLLADWYEYQNPELATLGSWQRYLALPKRTGSEKLMAEIFRTLRIVRLAAIQRNGRIEVKDNGLIRAFCEYNRCALSLLTTETGLELLVSSVVYYLDAQNQPHSEAYVELMLGQYFTDIVGEIRSFGDDDRVLFQFRQKCWFNRHQRFEVDNPRVQIEEDHYRIDMGRYGNNPARYPLDFYITLDDSLYIVPVEVLKDDGFISAKDFAQWKAHTRQGAALPDAFRLRFAHEKNIVGLPMT
;
A
#
# COMPACT_ATOMS: atom_id res chain seq x y z
N MET A 1 7.09 4.41 18.54
CA MET A 1 6.09 3.45 18.00
C MET A 1 4.66 3.73 18.47
N LYS A 2 4.37 3.88 19.76
CA LYS A 2 2.99 4.20 20.22
C LYS A 2 2.44 5.51 19.64
N GLN A 3 3.22 6.59 19.70
CA GLN A 3 2.83 7.89 19.11
C GLN A 3 2.61 7.82 17.58
N GLN A 4 3.42 7.04 16.86
CA GLN A 4 3.23 6.81 15.42
C GLN A 4 1.88 6.12 15.14
N GLN A 5 1.55 5.08 15.91
CA GLN A 5 0.28 4.38 15.78
C GLN A 5 -0.90 5.32 16.05
N GLU A 6 -0.79 6.17 17.07
CA GLU A 6 -1.79 7.20 17.38
C GLU A 6 -1.93 8.23 16.26
N MET A 7 -0.83 8.68 15.66
CA MET A 7 -0.85 9.61 14.51
C MET A 7 -1.52 8.99 13.28
N VAL A 8 -1.17 7.75 12.92
CA VAL A 8 -1.79 7.04 11.79
C VAL A 8 -3.27 6.77 12.08
N ALA A 9 -3.62 6.36 13.30
CA ALA A 9 -5.00 6.14 13.70
C ALA A 9 -5.83 7.44 13.66
N ALA A 10 -5.30 8.55 14.16
CA ALA A 10 -5.95 9.86 14.09
C ALA A 10 -6.12 10.35 12.64
N PHE A 11 -5.11 10.13 11.79
CA PHE A 11 -5.20 10.43 10.37
C PHE A 11 -6.31 9.61 9.71
N ARG A 12 -6.34 8.29 9.94
CA ARG A 12 -7.38 7.39 9.38
C ARG A 12 -8.77 7.69 9.92
N ALA A 13 -8.90 8.15 11.16
CA ALA A 13 -10.20 8.58 11.70
C ALA A 13 -10.75 9.82 10.97
N ARG A 14 -9.88 10.64 10.39
CA ARG A 14 -10.25 11.89 9.71
C ARG A 14 -10.37 11.78 8.19
N PHE A 15 -9.55 10.95 7.56
CA PHE A 15 -9.43 10.83 6.10
C PHE A 15 -9.54 9.38 5.62
N GLY A 16 -10.09 8.49 6.45
CA GLY A 16 -10.14 7.05 6.20
C GLY A 16 -10.95 6.69 4.95
N GLU A 17 -11.94 7.49 4.60
CA GLU A 17 -12.74 7.36 3.38
C GLU A 17 -11.93 7.50 2.09
N LEU A 18 -10.80 8.25 2.14
CA LEU A 18 -9.88 8.42 1.01
C LEU A 18 -8.80 7.32 0.95
N CYS A 19 -8.74 6.47 1.97
CA CYS A 19 -7.73 5.42 2.09
C CYS A 19 -8.25 4.11 1.48
N ARG A 20 -7.92 3.86 0.21
CA ARG A 20 -8.17 2.58 -0.46
C ARG A 20 -7.13 1.54 -0.03
N MET A 21 -7.32 1.00 1.17
CA MET A 21 -6.46 -0.02 1.78
C MET A 21 -6.74 -1.42 1.22
N PRO A 22 -5.76 -2.34 1.25
CA PRO A 22 -6.00 -3.75 0.91
C PRO A 22 -7.04 -4.37 1.84
N GLU A 23 -8.03 -5.04 1.28
CA GLU A 23 -9.03 -5.78 2.04
C GLU A 23 -8.60 -7.23 2.21
N HIS A 24 -8.43 -7.65 3.47
CA HIS A 24 -8.16 -9.05 3.81
C HIS A 24 -9.50 -9.72 4.14
N ARG A 25 -9.83 -10.81 3.44
CA ARG A 25 -11.10 -11.52 3.61
C ARG A 25 -10.87 -13.03 3.78
N HIS A 26 -11.64 -13.66 4.65
CA HIS A 26 -11.79 -15.12 4.63
C HIS A 26 -12.72 -15.51 3.47
N MET A 27 -12.31 -16.46 2.64
CA MET A 27 -13.21 -17.00 1.62
C MET A 27 -14.21 -17.97 2.27
N GLU A 28 -15.45 -17.51 2.43
CA GLU A 28 -16.60 -18.42 2.53
C GLU A 28 -17.16 -18.66 1.11
N PRO A 29 -17.27 -19.91 0.65
CA PRO A 29 -17.66 -20.24 -0.73
C PRO A 29 -19.10 -19.85 -1.12
N TYR A 30 -19.92 -19.35 -0.18
CA TYR A 30 -21.34 -19.07 -0.40
C TYR A 30 -21.80 -17.74 0.24
N THR A 31 -21.35 -16.60 -0.29
CA THR A 31 -22.01 -15.31 0.01
C THR A 31 -23.11 -15.03 -1.01
N ARG A 32 -24.31 -14.63 -0.52
CA ARG A 32 -25.40 -14.17 -1.40
C ARG A 32 -24.93 -12.94 -2.21
N PRO A 33 -25.26 -12.86 -3.50
CA PRO A 33 -24.92 -11.70 -4.33
C PRO A 33 -25.54 -10.44 -3.73
N ARG A 34 -24.70 -9.48 -3.32
CA ARG A 34 -25.17 -8.10 -3.11
C ARG A 34 -25.54 -7.55 -4.47
N ARG A 35 -26.79 -7.10 -4.61
CA ARG A 35 -27.19 -6.28 -5.75
C ARG A 35 -26.34 -5.01 -5.72
N LEU A 36 -25.47 -4.86 -6.72
CA LEU A 36 -24.83 -3.58 -7.00
C LEU A 36 -25.95 -2.63 -7.43
N ALA A 37 -26.28 -1.68 -6.56
CA ALA A 37 -27.05 -0.52 -6.97
C ALA A 37 -26.08 0.38 -7.73
N PHE A 38 -26.30 0.51 -9.03
CA PHE A 38 -25.68 1.58 -9.79
C PHE A 38 -26.42 2.86 -9.39
N ALA A 39 -25.70 3.81 -8.80
CA ALA A 39 -26.21 5.16 -8.64
C ALA A 39 -26.33 5.79 -10.04
N ASP A 40 -27.38 6.60 -10.23
CA ASP A 40 -27.48 7.45 -11.41
C ASP A 40 -26.27 8.41 -11.44
N PRO A 41 -25.71 8.71 -12.63
CA PRO A 41 -24.58 9.63 -12.73
C PRO A 41 -24.99 11.00 -12.14
N GLU A 42 -24.37 11.37 -11.03
CA GLU A 42 -24.50 12.72 -10.49
C GLU A 42 -23.97 13.71 -11.54
N VAL A 43 -24.79 14.72 -11.86
CA VAL A 43 -24.39 15.80 -12.74
C VAL A 43 -23.32 16.60 -12.01
N ALA A 44 -22.10 16.56 -12.53
CA ALA A 44 -20.94 17.26 -11.97
C ALA A 44 -21.26 18.75 -11.79
N THR A 45 -21.45 19.17 -10.55
CA THR A 45 -21.47 20.58 -10.17
C THR A 45 -20.03 21.05 -9.99
N GLU A 46 -19.78 22.29 -10.43
CA GLU A 46 -18.50 23.03 -10.46
C GLU A 46 -17.23 22.28 -10.00
N HIS A 47 -16.34 22.04 -10.96
CA HIS A 47 -15.12 21.25 -10.86
C HIS A 47 -14.04 21.97 -10.05
N GLN A 48 -14.22 22.07 -8.74
CA GLN A 48 -13.13 22.37 -7.81
C GLN A 48 -12.64 21.07 -7.21
N VAL A 49 -11.31 20.93 -7.07
CA VAL A 49 -10.78 19.81 -6.29
C VAL A 49 -11.36 19.94 -4.88
N PRO A 50 -11.99 18.88 -4.33
CA PRO A 50 -12.60 18.97 -3.03
C PRO A 50 -11.57 19.42 -1.99
N GLY A 51 -11.84 20.50 -1.25
CA GLY A 51 -10.89 21.04 -0.27
C GLY A 51 -10.45 20.01 0.78
N HIS A 52 -11.33 19.04 1.08
CA HIS A 52 -11.02 17.92 1.97
C HIS A 52 -9.89 17.03 1.42
N LEU A 53 -9.83 16.78 0.11
CA LEU A 53 -8.79 16.00 -0.54
C LEU A 53 -7.43 16.73 -0.51
N ILE A 54 -7.43 18.05 -0.75
CA ILE A 54 -6.20 18.87 -0.64
C ILE A 54 -5.68 18.88 0.81
N LEU A 55 -6.57 18.98 1.79
CA LEU A 55 -6.22 18.89 3.19
C LEU A 55 -5.66 17.50 3.54
N ALA A 56 -6.26 16.43 3.01
CA ALA A 56 -5.76 15.07 3.19
C ALA A 56 -4.35 14.93 2.61
N LEU A 57 -4.10 15.37 1.38
CA LEU A 57 -2.80 15.28 0.71
C LEU A 57 -1.69 16.06 1.43
N THR A 58 -2.00 17.29 1.87
CA THR A 58 -1.04 18.09 2.65
C THR A 58 -0.76 17.47 4.02
N SER A 59 -1.78 16.91 4.67
CA SER A 59 -1.64 16.15 5.92
C SER A 59 -0.84 14.87 5.73
N THR A 60 -1.05 14.15 4.61
CA THR A 60 -0.29 12.95 4.22
C THR A 60 1.19 13.27 4.03
N TYR A 61 1.50 14.38 3.34
CA TYR A 61 2.89 14.82 3.20
C TYR A 61 3.53 15.07 4.56
N ASN A 62 2.85 15.82 5.44
CA ASN A 62 3.39 16.14 6.76
C ASN A 62 3.57 14.86 7.58
N LEU A 63 2.59 13.95 7.58
CA LEU A 63 2.68 12.65 8.26
C LEU A 63 3.91 11.84 7.82
N LEU A 64 4.18 11.79 6.51
CA LEU A 64 5.35 11.10 5.97
C LEU A 64 6.66 11.86 6.27
N ALA A 65 6.64 13.19 6.21
CA ALA A 65 7.80 14.03 6.52
C ALA A 65 8.21 13.89 7.98
N ASP A 66 7.25 13.99 8.90
CA ASP A 66 7.43 13.85 10.35
C ASP A 66 7.93 12.45 10.69
N TRP A 67 7.44 11.42 9.98
CA TRP A 67 7.96 10.06 10.12
C TRP A 67 9.44 9.97 9.75
N TYR A 68 9.84 10.54 8.62
CA TYR A 68 11.25 10.53 8.21
C TYR A 68 12.13 11.38 9.14
N GLU A 69 11.63 12.51 9.64
CA GLU A 69 12.33 13.31 10.65
C GLU A 69 12.51 12.55 11.97
N TYR A 70 11.50 11.80 12.41
CA TYR A 70 11.62 10.93 13.58
C TYR A 70 12.70 9.86 13.41
N GLN A 71 12.82 9.27 12.21
CA GLN A 71 13.85 8.26 11.91
C GLN A 71 15.24 8.88 11.71
N ASN A 72 15.31 10.11 11.20
CA ASN A 72 16.54 10.86 11.00
C ASN A 72 16.33 12.35 11.34
N PRO A 73 16.67 12.78 12.57
CA PRO A 73 16.44 14.15 13.03
C PRO A 73 17.15 15.23 12.21
N GLU A 74 18.22 14.90 11.49
CA GLU A 74 18.95 15.86 10.62
C GLU A 74 18.07 16.40 9.48
N LEU A 75 16.99 15.69 9.12
CA LEU A 75 16.05 16.11 8.08
C LEU A 75 15.22 17.35 8.48
N ALA A 76 15.07 17.62 9.78
CA ALA A 76 14.25 18.73 10.29
C ALA A 76 14.78 20.10 9.85
N THR A 77 16.10 20.23 9.71
CA THR A 77 16.75 21.49 9.29
C THR A 77 16.84 21.67 7.78
N LEU A 78 16.44 20.67 6.98
CA LEU A 78 16.58 20.69 5.53
C LEU A 78 15.35 21.28 4.84
N GLY A 79 15.59 22.03 3.76
CA GLY A 79 14.55 22.43 2.81
C GLY A 79 13.91 21.21 2.12
N SER A 80 12.71 21.39 1.57
CA SER A 80 11.90 20.28 1.03
C SER A 80 12.60 19.41 -0.02
N TRP A 81 13.45 20.00 -0.86
CA TRP A 81 14.24 19.28 -1.87
C TRP A 81 15.44 18.54 -1.25
N GLN A 82 16.21 19.22 -0.41
CA GLN A 82 17.34 18.62 0.31
C GLN A 82 16.87 17.44 1.17
N ARG A 83 15.70 17.55 1.77
CA ARG A 83 15.05 16.47 2.51
C ARG A 83 14.80 15.25 1.63
N TYR A 84 14.21 15.44 0.45
CA TYR A 84 14.01 14.35 -0.52
C TYR A 84 15.34 13.65 -0.90
N LEU A 85 16.39 14.43 -1.18
CA LEU A 85 17.71 13.89 -1.50
C LEU A 85 18.27 13.05 -0.35
N ALA A 86 18.07 13.50 0.89
CA ALA A 86 18.53 12.85 2.11
C ALA A 86 17.65 11.67 2.60
N LEU A 87 16.49 11.41 1.98
CA LEU A 87 15.66 10.26 2.34
C LEU A 87 16.42 8.94 2.16
N PRO A 88 16.22 7.95 3.05
CA PRO A 88 16.82 6.63 2.90
C PRO A 88 16.29 5.95 1.63
N LYS A 89 17.16 5.21 0.95
CA LYS A 89 16.90 4.52 -0.34
C LYS A 89 17.60 3.15 -0.38
N ARG A 90 17.69 2.48 0.77
CA ARG A 90 18.39 1.21 0.97
C ARG A 90 17.52 0.03 0.53
N THR A 91 16.23 0.03 0.89
CA THR A 91 15.27 -1.02 0.48
C THR A 91 14.43 -0.60 -0.72
N GLY A 92 13.70 -1.55 -1.32
CA GLY A 92 12.75 -1.26 -2.41
C GLY A 92 11.60 -0.37 -1.93
N SER A 93 11.02 -0.67 -0.77
CA SER A 93 9.96 0.14 -0.16
C SER A 93 10.41 1.58 0.08
N GLU A 94 11.62 1.77 0.60
CA GLU A 94 12.18 3.11 0.83
C GLU A 94 12.33 3.92 -0.48
N LYS A 95 12.79 3.29 -1.56
CA LYS A 95 12.92 3.94 -2.87
C LYS A 95 11.55 4.36 -3.44
N LEU A 96 10.54 3.49 -3.32
CA LEU A 96 9.17 3.79 -3.75
C LEU A 96 8.60 4.97 -2.94
N MET A 97 8.76 4.94 -1.63
CA MET A 97 8.26 6.00 -0.75
C MET A 97 8.99 7.34 -0.95
N ALA A 98 10.26 7.33 -1.36
CA ALA A 98 10.97 8.55 -1.73
C ALA A 98 10.35 9.23 -2.97
N GLU A 99 9.94 8.48 -4.00
CA GLU A 99 9.25 9.04 -5.17
C GLU A 99 7.81 9.45 -4.86
N ILE A 100 7.11 8.73 -3.97
CA ILE A 100 5.79 9.15 -3.46
C ILE A 100 5.92 10.47 -2.68
N PHE A 101 6.94 10.60 -1.83
CA PHE A 101 7.25 11.84 -1.11
C PHE A 101 7.53 13.00 -2.09
N ARG A 102 8.32 12.74 -3.14
CA ARG A 102 8.61 13.73 -4.19
C ARG A 102 7.35 14.19 -4.91
N THR A 103 6.41 13.28 -5.20
CA THR A 103 5.13 13.60 -5.82
C THR A 103 4.23 14.42 -4.88
N LEU A 104 4.10 14.00 -3.61
CA LEU A 104 3.36 14.73 -2.57
C LEU A 104 3.93 16.13 -2.32
N ARG A 105 5.26 16.31 -2.43
CA ARG A 105 5.91 17.62 -2.33
C ARG A 105 5.36 18.61 -3.35
N ILE A 106 5.14 18.20 -4.60
CA ILE A 106 4.58 19.07 -5.65
C ILE A 106 3.18 19.52 -5.27
N VAL A 107 2.32 18.57 -4.88
CA VAL A 107 0.93 18.85 -4.46
C VAL A 107 0.91 19.81 -3.28
N ARG A 108 1.72 19.57 -2.24
CA ARG A 108 1.80 20.44 -1.07
C ARG A 108 2.26 21.84 -1.44
N LEU A 109 3.32 21.98 -2.24
CA LEU A 109 3.82 23.29 -2.64
C LEU A 109 2.78 24.05 -3.47
N ALA A 110 2.10 23.38 -4.40
CA ALA A 110 0.99 23.96 -5.16
C ALA A 110 -0.17 24.42 -4.26
N ALA A 111 -0.43 23.72 -3.15
CA ALA A 111 -1.52 24.06 -2.23
C ALA A 111 -1.22 25.25 -1.30
N ILE A 112 0.05 25.42 -0.87
CA ILE A 112 0.40 26.37 0.20
C ILE A 112 1.20 27.59 -0.26
N GLN A 113 1.91 27.50 -1.39
CA GLN A 113 2.73 28.60 -1.86
C GLN A 113 1.87 29.67 -2.51
N ARG A 114 2.27 30.94 -2.37
CA ARG A 114 1.51 32.09 -2.91
C ARG A 114 1.29 32.01 -4.43
N ASN A 115 2.22 31.40 -5.15
CA ASN A 115 2.17 31.18 -6.60
C ASN A 115 1.81 29.73 -6.97
N GLY A 116 1.43 28.92 -5.99
CA GLY A 116 0.90 27.59 -6.20
C GLY A 116 -0.53 27.64 -6.72
N ARG A 117 -0.89 26.69 -7.59
CA ARG A 117 -2.23 26.54 -8.14
C ARG A 117 -2.60 25.07 -8.25
N ILE A 118 -3.83 24.75 -7.87
CA ILE A 118 -4.44 23.45 -8.12
C ILE A 118 -5.75 23.69 -8.87
N GLU A 119 -5.82 23.20 -10.11
CA GLU A 119 -6.92 23.46 -11.05
C GLU A 119 -7.45 22.13 -11.58
N VAL A 120 -8.78 22.00 -11.70
CA VAL A 120 -9.39 20.89 -12.44
C VAL A 120 -9.59 21.35 -13.88
N LYS A 121 -9.12 20.56 -14.84
CA LYS A 121 -9.32 20.78 -16.27
C LYS A 121 -10.67 20.23 -16.71
N ASP A 122 -11.17 20.71 -17.85
CA ASP A 122 -12.45 20.29 -18.44
C ASP A 122 -12.57 18.77 -18.68
N ASN A 123 -11.43 18.07 -18.80
CA ASN A 123 -11.39 16.61 -18.96
C ASN A 123 -11.29 15.84 -17.62
N GLY A 124 -11.55 16.50 -16.49
CA GLY A 124 -11.49 15.91 -15.14
C GLY A 124 -10.08 15.72 -14.59
N LEU A 125 -9.02 16.13 -15.31
CA LEU A 125 -7.65 16.04 -14.81
C LEU A 125 -7.35 17.17 -13.82
N ILE A 126 -6.64 16.85 -12.76
CA ILE A 126 -6.17 17.79 -11.75
C ILE A 126 -4.75 18.19 -12.08
N ARG A 127 -4.52 19.48 -12.24
CA ARG A 127 -3.20 20.09 -12.43
C ARG A 127 -2.78 20.77 -11.14
N ALA A 128 -1.71 20.29 -10.51
CA ALA A 128 -0.99 21.00 -9.47
C ALA A 128 0.26 21.65 -10.08
N PHE A 129 0.44 22.96 -9.87
CA PHE A 129 1.56 23.72 -10.39
C PHE A 129 2.11 24.70 -9.34
N CYS A 130 3.42 24.87 -9.31
CA CYS A 130 4.08 25.87 -8.46
C CYS A 130 5.45 26.21 -9.04
N GLU A 131 5.82 27.49 -9.04
CA GLU A 131 7.23 27.86 -9.22
C GLU A 131 7.88 27.96 -7.84
N TYR A 132 8.90 27.16 -7.56
CA TYR A 132 9.54 27.15 -6.25
C TYR A 132 11.05 27.14 -6.40
N ASN A 133 11.73 28.09 -5.77
CA ASN A 133 13.19 28.24 -5.85
C ASN A 133 13.76 28.21 -7.29
N ARG A 134 13.08 28.88 -8.23
CA ARG A 134 13.41 28.92 -9.67
C ARG A 134 13.20 27.61 -10.44
N CYS A 135 12.55 26.62 -9.85
CA CYS A 135 12.13 25.39 -10.52
C CYS A 135 10.61 25.41 -10.76
N ALA A 136 10.18 25.06 -11.97
CA ALA A 136 8.77 24.83 -12.26
C ALA A 136 8.39 23.40 -11.83
N LEU A 137 7.45 23.31 -10.89
CA LEU A 137 6.89 22.06 -10.41
C LEU A 137 5.52 21.88 -11.05
N SER A 138 5.27 20.71 -11.64
CA SER A 138 3.99 20.41 -12.27
C SER A 138 3.62 18.94 -12.10
N LEU A 139 2.37 18.69 -11.75
CA LEU A 139 1.75 17.37 -11.74
C LEU A 139 0.41 17.49 -12.45
N LEU A 140 0.15 16.61 -13.42
CA LEU A 140 -1.15 16.43 -14.05
C LEU A 140 -1.59 14.99 -13.82
N THR A 141 -2.67 14.80 -13.06
CA THR A 141 -3.14 13.47 -12.65
C THR A 141 -4.65 13.44 -12.50
N THR A 142 -5.21 12.30 -12.12
CA THR A 142 -6.63 12.14 -11.78
C THR A 142 -6.84 12.26 -10.27
N GLU A 143 -8.10 12.39 -9.84
CA GLU A 143 -8.46 12.29 -8.43
C GLU A 143 -8.04 10.94 -7.82
N THR A 144 -8.26 9.84 -8.54
CA THR A 144 -7.80 8.49 -8.15
C THR A 144 -6.30 8.47 -7.89
N GLY A 145 -5.48 9.11 -8.74
CA GLY A 145 -4.04 9.19 -8.53
C GLY A 145 -3.67 9.86 -7.20
N LEU A 146 -4.41 10.90 -6.81
CA LEU A 146 -4.22 11.59 -5.53
C LEU A 146 -4.65 10.73 -4.34
N GLU A 147 -5.78 10.03 -4.41
CA GLU A 147 -6.22 9.10 -3.37
C GLU A 147 -5.23 7.95 -3.16
N LEU A 148 -4.60 7.46 -4.23
CA LEU A 148 -3.57 6.43 -4.16
C LEU A 148 -2.29 6.92 -3.46
N LEU A 149 -1.93 8.20 -3.62
CA LEU A 149 -0.83 8.79 -2.85
C LEU A 149 -1.13 8.77 -1.34
N VAL A 150 -2.37 9.08 -0.94
CA VAL A 150 -2.80 8.99 0.47
C VAL A 150 -2.73 7.55 0.96
N SER A 151 -3.31 6.63 0.20
CA SER A 151 -3.42 5.21 0.56
C SER A 151 -2.06 4.53 0.73
N SER A 152 -1.11 4.81 -0.17
CA SER A 152 0.23 4.22 -0.14
C SER A 152 1.04 4.65 1.10
N VAL A 153 0.95 5.93 1.50
CA VAL A 153 1.60 6.42 2.73
C VAL A 153 1.00 5.77 3.96
N VAL A 154 -0.33 5.71 4.05
CA VAL A 154 -1.01 5.07 5.20
C VAL A 154 -0.62 3.59 5.28
N TYR A 155 -0.61 2.87 4.15
CA TYR A 155 -0.16 1.49 4.11
C TYR A 155 1.30 1.32 4.56
N TYR A 156 2.22 2.13 4.04
CA TYR A 156 3.64 2.05 4.41
C TYR A 156 3.87 2.23 5.91
N LEU A 157 3.20 3.21 6.52
CA LEU A 157 3.34 3.49 7.95
C LEU A 157 2.67 2.41 8.81
N ASP A 158 1.56 1.84 8.35
CA ASP A 158 0.85 0.77 9.07
C ASP A 158 1.56 -0.59 8.94
N ALA A 159 2.23 -0.86 7.81
CA ALA A 159 2.94 -2.11 7.55
C ALA A 159 4.01 -2.43 8.60
N GLN A 160 4.60 -1.41 9.23
CA GLN A 160 5.54 -1.58 10.35
C GLN A 160 4.93 -2.27 11.58
N ASN A 161 3.61 -2.31 11.68
CA ASN A 161 2.85 -2.95 12.76
C ASN A 161 2.16 -4.25 12.35
N GLN A 162 2.25 -4.62 11.07
CA GLN A 162 1.71 -5.86 10.53
C GLN A 162 2.76 -6.99 10.63
N PRO A 163 2.49 -8.24 10.25
CA PRO A 163 3.51 -9.31 10.20
C PRO A 163 4.14 -9.49 8.80
N HIS A 164 3.79 -8.65 7.81
CA HIS A 164 4.25 -8.75 6.43
C HIS A 164 5.73 -8.42 6.20
N SER A 165 6.51 -9.35 5.63
CA SER A 165 7.93 -9.13 5.34
C SER A 165 8.21 -7.91 4.44
N GLU A 166 9.45 -7.42 4.44
CA GLU A 166 9.86 -6.32 3.55
C GLU A 166 9.57 -6.62 2.07
N ALA A 167 9.75 -7.88 1.63
CA ALA A 167 9.44 -8.28 0.25
C ALA A 167 7.95 -8.13 -0.08
N TYR A 168 7.07 -8.43 0.88
CA TYR A 168 5.64 -8.25 0.75
C TYR A 168 5.25 -6.78 0.69
N VAL A 169 5.81 -5.97 1.59
CA VAL A 169 5.58 -4.52 1.62
C VAL A 169 6.05 -3.87 0.33
N GLU A 170 7.21 -4.27 -0.19
CA GLU A 170 7.76 -3.80 -1.46
C GLU A 170 6.83 -4.13 -2.64
N LEU A 171 6.28 -5.35 -2.72
CA LEU A 171 5.35 -5.71 -3.80
C LEU A 171 4.05 -4.90 -3.73
N MET A 172 3.47 -4.76 -2.53
CA MET A 172 2.25 -3.98 -2.36
C MET A 172 2.45 -2.51 -2.76
N LEU A 173 3.54 -1.88 -2.26
CA LEU A 173 3.88 -0.51 -2.63
C LEU A 173 4.26 -0.37 -4.09
N GLY A 174 4.88 -1.40 -4.67
CA GLY A 174 5.16 -1.48 -6.10
C GLY A 174 3.89 -1.39 -6.92
N GLN A 175 2.83 -2.14 -6.55
CA GLN A 175 1.54 -2.05 -7.21
C GLN A 175 0.88 -0.68 -7.02
N TYR A 176 0.90 -0.11 -5.81
CA TYR A 176 0.41 1.26 -5.60
C TYR A 176 1.11 2.25 -6.52
N PHE A 177 2.44 2.16 -6.62
CA PHE A 177 3.23 3.05 -7.45
C PHE A 177 2.94 2.87 -8.94
N THR A 178 2.83 1.64 -9.43
CA THR A 178 2.41 1.36 -10.81
C THR A 178 1.07 2.02 -11.13
N ASP A 179 0.09 1.89 -10.23
CA ASP A 179 -1.23 2.49 -10.43
C ASP A 179 -1.17 4.03 -10.38
N ILE A 180 -0.42 4.61 -9.45
CA ILE A 180 -0.17 6.07 -9.37
C ILE A 180 0.43 6.57 -10.68
N VAL A 181 1.45 5.90 -11.21
CA VAL A 181 2.08 6.26 -12.49
C VAL A 181 1.07 6.18 -13.63
N GLY A 182 0.20 5.16 -13.65
CA GLY A 182 -0.87 5.03 -14.64
C GLY A 182 -1.86 6.19 -14.66
N GLU A 183 -2.07 6.83 -13.50
CA GLU A 183 -2.92 8.01 -13.32
C GLU A 183 -2.20 9.34 -13.62
N ILE A 184 -0.87 9.37 -13.68
CA ILE A 184 -0.08 10.59 -13.97
C ILE A 184 0.04 10.77 -15.48
N ARG A 185 -0.46 11.90 -15.99
CA ARG A 185 -0.37 12.29 -17.40
C ARG A 185 0.84 13.17 -17.71
N SER A 186 1.31 13.93 -16.72
CA SER A 186 2.51 14.76 -16.84
C SER A 186 3.12 15.00 -15.46
N PHE A 187 4.44 14.97 -15.39
CA PHE A 187 5.21 15.20 -14.18
C PHE A 187 6.42 16.07 -14.52
N GLY A 188 6.66 17.12 -13.73
CA GLY A 188 7.80 18.02 -13.88
C GLY A 188 8.30 18.47 -12.51
N ASP A 189 9.58 18.22 -12.24
CA ASP A 189 10.30 18.66 -11.06
C ASP A 189 11.78 18.80 -11.43
N ASP A 190 12.17 19.99 -11.87
CA ASP A 190 13.55 20.36 -12.24
C ASP A 190 14.12 19.53 -13.42
N ASP A 191 13.39 19.45 -14.54
CA ASP A 191 13.70 18.66 -15.76
C ASP A 191 13.90 17.15 -15.53
N ARG A 192 13.57 16.66 -14.32
CA ARG A 192 13.69 15.24 -13.97
C ARG A 192 12.32 14.58 -14.04
N VAL A 193 12.27 13.47 -14.75
CA VAL A 193 11.11 12.58 -14.77
C VAL A 193 10.98 11.82 -13.44
N LEU A 194 9.77 11.31 -13.18
CA LEU A 194 9.51 10.39 -12.09
C LEU A 194 10.23 9.06 -12.37
N PHE A 195 10.89 8.49 -11.36
CA PHE A 195 11.62 7.24 -11.55
C PHE A 195 10.67 6.09 -11.90
N GLN A 196 11.08 5.21 -12.83
CA GLN A 196 10.31 4.05 -13.23
C GLN A 196 10.90 2.79 -12.58
N PHE A 197 10.18 2.20 -11.64
CA PHE A 197 10.59 0.94 -11.02
C PHE A 197 10.15 -0.25 -11.87
N ARG A 198 11.04 -1.23 -12.05
CA ARG A 198 10.66 -2.50 -12.66
C ARG A 198 9.87 -3.32 -11.65
N GLN A 199 8.59 -3.50 -11.92
CA GLN A 199 7.74 -4.39 -11.14
C GLN A 199 8.20 -5.85 -11.33
N LYS A 200 8.43 -6.57 -10.22
CA LYS A 200 8.90 -7.97 -10.23
C LYS A 200 7.82 -8.92 -10.77
N CYS A 201 6.60 -8.75 -10.29
CA CYS A 201 5.41 -9.44 -10.73
C CYS A 201 4.18 -8.56 -10.48
N TRP A 202 3.09 -8.84 -11.20
CA TRP A 202 1.79 -8.26 -10.87
C TRP A 202 1.36 -8.72 -9.48
N PHE A 203 0.74 -7.83 -8.70
CA PHE A 203 0.35 -8.12 -7.33
C PHE A 203 -1.03 -7.54 -7.03
N ASN A 204 -1.99 -8.35 -6.60
CA ASN A 204 -3.32 -7.82 -6.29
C ASN A 204 -3.29 -7.08 -4.95
N ARG A 205 -3.38 -5.75 -4.99
CA ARG A 205 -3.45 -4.90 -3.79
C ARG A 205 -4.85 -4.66 -3.25
N HIS A 206 -5.89 -5.06 -3.97
CA HIS A 206 -7.27 -4.70 -3.62
C HIS A 206 -7.87 -5.68 -2.62
N GLN A 207 -7.68 -6.97 -2.87
CA GLN A 207 -8.22 -8.05 -2.06
C GLN A 207 -7.14 -9.09 -1.84
N ARG A 208 -7.05 -9.63 -0.62
CA ARG A 208 -6.18 -10.75 -0.25
C ARG A 208 -7.01 -11.81 0.47
N PHE A 209 -6.82 -13.07 0.10
CA PHE A 209 -7.48 -14.21 0.73
C PHE A 209 -6.47 -14.98 1.56
N GLU A 210 -6.69 -15.05 2.87
CA GLU A 210 -5.76 -15.66 3.80
C GLU A 210 -5.98 -17.19 3.84
N VAL A 211 -4.91 -17.96 3.69
CA VAL A 211 -4.91 -19.43 3.77
C VAL A 211 -4.04 -19.84 4.95
N ASP A 212 -4.66 -20.30 6.03
CA ASP A 212 -4.00 -20.88 7.18
C ASP A 212 -3.81 -22.38 6.98
N ASN A 213 -2.57 -22.86 7.16
CA ASN A 213 -2.19 -24.27 7.03
C ASN A 213 -2.26 -24.88 5.60
N PRO A 214 -1.59 -24.27 4.61
CA PRO A 214 -1.39 -24.94 3.32
C PRO A 214 -0.46 -26.16 3.47
N ARG A 215 -0.63 -27.16 2.59
CA ARG A 215 0.31 -28.28 2.53
C ARG A 215 1.59 -27.82 1.82
N VAL A 216 2.74 -28.05 2.45
CA VAL A 216 4.05 -27.70 1.90
C VAL A 216 4.90 -28.96 1.77
N GLN A 217 5.45 -29.19 0.58
CA GLN A 217 6.46 -30.21 0.33
C GLN A 217 7.84 -29.54 0.31
N ILE A 218 8.78 -30.11 1.06
CA ILE A 218 10.15 -29.62 1.15
C ILE A 218 11.02 -30.51 0.27
N GLU A 219 11.69 -29.92 -0.70
CA GLU A 219 12.68 -30.56 -1.56
C GLU A 219 14.02 -29.82 -1.41
N GLU A 220 15.14 -30.38 -1.90
CA GLU A 220 16.49 -29.92 -1.53
C GLU A 220 16.73 -28.41 -1.77
N ASP A 221 16.23 -27.85 -2.89
CA ASP A 221 16.44 -26.44 -3.26
C ASP A 221 15.15 -25.63 -3.43
N HIS A 222 13.98 -26.24 -3.24
CA HIS A 222 12.68 -25.61 -3.44
C HIS A 222 11.61 -26.11 -2.49
N TYR A 223 10.62 -25.25 -2.28
CA TYR A 223 9.37 -25.58 -1.61
C TYR A 223 8.27 -25.65 -2.65
N ARG A 224 7.35 -26.59 -2.47
CA ARG A 224 6.10 -26.65 -3.24
C ARG A 224 4.92 -26.49 -2.31
N ILE A 225 4.13 -25.46 -2.57
CA ILE A 225 2.91 -25.13 -1.81
C ILE A 225 1.71 -25.67 -2.58
N ASP A 226 0.87 -26.48 -1.93
CA ASP A 226 -0.39 -26.94 -2.50
C ASP A 226 -1.36 -25.75 -2.62
N MET A 227 -1.52 -25.28 -3.85
CA MET A 227 -2.37 -24.14 -4.19
C MET A 227 -3.86 -24.49 -4.31
N GLY A 228 -4.20 -25.78 -4.24
CA GLY A 228 -5.55 -26.29 -4.47
C GLY A 228 -6.15 -25.83 -5.79
N ARG A 229 -7.48 -25.79 -5.86
CA ARG A 229 -8.23 -25.43 -7.09
C ARG A 229 -8.18 -23.93 -7.44
N TYR A 230 -7.73 -23.07 -6.52
CA TYR A 230 -7.87 -21.62 -6.64
C TYR A 230 -6.57 -20.90 -6.96
N GLY A 231 -5.41 -21.41 -6.51
CA GLY A 231 -4.15 -20.66 -6.70
C GLY A 231 -3.63 -20.62 -8.13
N ASN A 232 -4.18 -21.41 -9.06
CA ASN A 232 -3.82 -21.34 -10.48
C ASN A 232 -4.31 -20.07 -11.20
N ASN A 233 -5.13 -19.23 -10.56
CA ASN A 233 -5.55 -17.94 -11.09
C ASN A 233 -5.37 -16.84 -10.04
N PRO A 234 -4.13 -16.35 -9.86
CA PRO A 234 -3.82 -15.34 -8.84
C PRO A 234 -4.53 -14.00 -9.08
N ALA A 235 -4.88 -13.67 -10.33
CA ALA A 235 -5.65 -12.47 -10.64
C ALA A 235 -7.05 -12.51 -10.04
N ARG A 236 -7.67 -13.70 -10.00
CA ARG A 236 -9.00 -13.92 -9.44
C ARG A 236 -8.98 -14.30 -7.95
N TYR A 237 -7.95 -15.03 -7.54
CA TYR A 237 -7.79 -15.54 -6.18
C TYR A 237 -6.40 -15.15 -5.65
N PRO A 238 -6.21 -13.90 -5.20
CA PRO A 238 -4.96 -13.45 -4.60
C PRO A 238 -4.79 -14.03 -3.20
N LEU A 239 -4.29 -15.26 -3.13
CA LEU A 239 -4.08 -15.98 -1.88
C LEU A 239 -2.80 -15.53 -1.17
N ASP A 240 -2.88 -15.41 0.15
CA ASP A 240 -1.73 -15.30 1.06
C ASP A 240 -1.62 -16.57 1.89
N PHE A 241 -0.54 -17.32 1.66
CA PHE A 241 -0.26 -18.58 2.34
C PHE A 241 0.51 -18.33 3.64
N TYR A 242 -0.12 -18.64 4.77
CA TYR A 242 0.48 -18.55 6.10
C TYR A 242 1.11 -19.90 6.46
N ILE A 243 2.44 -19.97 6.39
CA ILE A 243 3.23 -21.19 6.54
C ILE A 243 4.07 -21.10 7.80
N THR A 244 3.94 -22.09 8.69
CA THR A 244 4.83 -22.23 9.85
C THR A 244 5.84 -23.35 9.58
N LEU A 245 7.12 -23.00 9.58
CA LEU A 245 8.22 -23.92 9.29
C LEU A 245 9.42 -23.54 10.18
N ASP A 246 10.00 -24.50 10.89
CA ASP A 246 11.13 -24.30 11.83
C ASP A 246 10.93 -23.10 12.78
N ASP A 247 9.80 -23.09 13.50
CA ASP A 247 9.40 -22.04 14.44
C ASP A 247 9.34 -20.61 13.86
N SER A 248 9.29 -20.51 12.53
CA SER A 248 9.19 -19.26 11.80
C SER A 248 7.89 -19.21 11.00
N LEU A 249 7.27 -18.02 10.98
CA LEU A 249 6.11 -17.76 10.13
C LEU A 249 6.58 -17.14 8.81
N TYR A 250 6.00 -17.62 7.71
CA TYR A 250 6.17 -17.09 6.37
C TYR A 250 4.79 -16.72 5.81
N ILE A 251 4.70 -15.56 5.16
CA ILE A 251 3.48 -15.11 4.48
C ILE A 251 3.82 -14.99 3.00
N VAL A 252 3.46 -16.02 2.24
CA VAL A 252 3.84 -16.14 0.84
C VAL A 252 2.63 -15.84 -0.05
N PRO A 253 2.67 -14.76 -0.84
CA PRO A 253 1.60 -14.46 -1.78
C PRO A 253 1.64 -15.43 -2.98
N VAL A 254 0.48 -15.81 -3.50
CA VAL A 254 0.38 -16.71 -4.65
C VAL A 254 1.09 -16.16 -5.90
N GLU A 255 1.16 -14.84 -6.06
CA GLU A 255 1.75 -14.16 -7.23
C GLU A 255 3.26 -14.39 -7.40
N VAL A 256 3.94 -14.90 -6.38
CA VAL A 256 5.39 -15.14 -6.41
C VAL A 256 5.74 -16.61 -6.58
N LEU A 257 4.72 -17.47 -6.62
CA LEU A 257 4.88 -18.90 -6.90
C LEU A 257 5.00 -19.11 -8.41
N LYS A 258 5.92 -19.99 -8.79
CA LYS A 258 6.09 -20.47 -10.17
C LYS A 258 5.21 -21.69 -10.42
N ASP A 259 5.06 -22.03 -11.70
CA ASP A 259 4.28 -23.16 -12.24
C ASP A 259 4.02 -24.27 -11.23
N ASP A 260 2.76 -24.41 -10.78
CA ASP A 260 2.29 -25.42 -9.82
C ASP A 260 2.82 -25.27 -8.37
N GLY A 261 3.04 -24.03 -7.92
CA GLY A 261 3.22 -23.69 -6.50
C GLY A 261 4.67 -23.70 -6.02
N PHE A 262 5.63 -23.66 -6.94
CA PHE A 262 7.05 -23.77 -6.63
C PHE A 262 7.68 -22.43 -6.26
N ILE A 263 8.57 -22.46 -5.27
CA ILE A 263 9.39 -21.31 -4.87
C ILE A 263 10.78 -21.79 -4.43
N SER A 264 11.83 -21.11 -4.86
CA SER A 264 13.20 -21.46 -4.48
C SER A 264 13.43 -21.21 -2.98
N ALA A 265 14.31 -21.97 -2.34
CA ALA A 265 14.60 -21.76 -0.92
C ALA A 265 15.11 -20.35 -0.60
N LYS A 266 15.89 -19.78 -1.54
CA LYS A 266 16.39 -18.40 -1.46
C LYS A 266 15.27 -17.36 -1.52
N ASP A 267 14.29 -17.56 -2.39
CA ASP A 267 13.16 -16.65 -2.52
C ASP A 267 12.19 -16.82 -1.35
N PHE A 268 11.93 -18.06 -0.92
CA PHE A 268 11.10 -18.40 0.23
C PHE A 268 11.54 -17.66 1.50
N ALA A 269 12.84 -17.59 1.76
CA ALA A 269 13.41 -16.92 2.92
C ALA A 269 13.06 -15.41 3.03
N GLN A 270 12.78 -14.73 1.91
CA GLN A 270 12.43 -13.31 1.87
C GLN A 270 11.00 -13.04 2.38
N TRP A 271 10.16 -14.08 2.45
CA TRP A 271 8.77 -14.02 2.90
C TRP A 271 8.59 -14.27 4.39
N LYS A 272 9.70 -14.38 5.14
CA LYS A 272 9.69 -14.54 6.58
C LYS A 272 9.03 -13.32 7.24
N ALA A 273 7.97 -13.57 8.00
CA ALA A 273 7.18 -12.55 8.69
C ALA A 273 8.01 -11.81 9.76
N HIS A 274 7.75 -10.51 9.94
CA HIS A 274 8.37 -9.73 11.03
C HIS A 274 7.53 -9.82 12.30
N THR A 275 7.63 -10.96 12.97
CA THR A 275 6.95 -11.21 14.23
C THR A 275 7.85 -10.88 15.42
N ARG A 276 7.35 -10.08 16.37
CA ARG A 276 8.06 -9.84 17.64
C ARG A 276 8.06 -11.06 18.58
N GLN A 277 7.21 -12.05 18.30
CA GLN A 277 6.96 -13.23 19.15
C GLN A 277 7.32 -14.56 18.45
N GLY A 278 8.20 -14.57 17.45
CA GLY A 278 8.55 -15.82 16.72
C GLY A 278 7.38 -16.32 15.84
N ALA A 279 7.04 -17.62 15.84
CA ALA A 279 5.94 -18.14 15.01
C ALA A 279 4.54 -17.55 15.30
N ALA A 280 4.37 -16.84 16.41
CA ALA A 280 3.06 -16.33 16.84
C ALA A 280 2.67 -15.04 16.08
N LEU A 281 1.52 -15.08 15.41
CA LEU A 281 0.88 -13.87 14.86
C LEU A 281 0.49 -12.90 15.99
N PRO A 282 0.49 -11.57 15.73
CA PRO A 282 -0.11 -10.59 16.63
C PRO A 282 -1.58 -10.91 16.95
N ASP A 283 -2.06 -10.59 18.15
CA ASP A 283 -3.43 -10.93 18.58
C ASP A 283 -4.52 -10.39 17.63
N ALA A 284 -4.31 -9.19 17.09
CA ALA A 284 -5.20 -8.58 16.09
C ALA A 284 -5.32 -9.40 14.78
N PHE A 285 -4.32 -10.23 14.47
CA PHE A 285 -4.33 -11.16 13.34
C PHE A 285 -4.84 -12.54 13.75
N ARG A 286 -4.58 -13.02 14.97
CA ARG A 286 -5.07 -14.33 15.44
C ARG A 286 -6.60 -14.45 15.37
N LEU A 287 -7.31 -13.36 15.65
CA LEU A 287 -8.77 -13.31 15.55
C LEU A 287 -9.31 -13.59 14.14
N ARG A 288 -8.50 -13.36 13.10
CA ARG A 288 -8.85 -13.70 11.72
C ARG A 288 -8.87 -15.23 11.53
N PHE A 289 -7.90 -15.91 12.11
CA PHE A 289 -7.75 -17.37 12.04
C PHE A 289 -8.49 -18.14 13.16
N ALA A 290 -9.27 -17.45 13.98
CA ALA A 290 -10.05 -18.08 15.04
C ALA A 290 -11.25 -18.79 14.42
N HIS A 291 -11.07 -20.06 14.04
CA HIS A 291 -12.18 -20.95 13.71
C HIS A 291 -13.08 -21.08 14.95
N GLU A 292 -14.39 -20.91 14.79
CA GLU A 292 -15.33 -21.36 15.81
C GLU A 292 -15.03 -22.84 16.07
N LYS A 293 -14.55 -23.15 17.28
CA LYS A 293 -14.48 -24.55 17.71
C LYS A 293 -15.92 -25.05 17.72
N ASN A 294 -16.28 -25.87 16.74
CA ASN A 294 -17.49 -26.69 16.81
C ASN A 294 -17.39 -27.53 18.09
N ILE A 295 -18.05 -27.09 19.16
CA ILE A 295 -18.21 -27.88 20.37
C ILE A 295 -19.23 -28.96 19.99
N VAL A 296 -18.73 -30.17 19.76
CA VAL A 296 -19.57 -31.35 19.50
C VAL A 296 -20.54 -31.50 20.68
N GLY A 297 -21.83 -31.24 20.44
CA GLY A 297 -22.89 -31.44 21.45
C GLY A 297 -23.73 -30.22 21.84
N LEU A 298 -23.49 -29.03 21.30
CA LEU A 298 -24.43 -27.90 21.46
C LEU A 298 -25.53 -27.96 20.38
N PRO A 299 -26.82 -27.91 20.74
CA PRO A 299 -27.89 -27.83 19.76
C PRO A 299 -27.77 -26.52 18.98
N MET A 300 -27.81 -26.61 17.65
CA MET A 300 -27.89 -25.43 16.79
C MET A 300 -29.21 -24.71 17.10
N THR A 301 -29.11 -23.49 17.62
CA THR A 301 -30.23 -22.54 17.69
C THR A 301 -30.30 -21.71 16.42
#